data_AF-A0A947PBB1-F1
#
_entry.id   AF-A0A947PBB1-F1
#
_cell.length_a   1.000
_cell.length_b   1.000
_cell.length_c   1.000
_cell.angle_alpha   90.00
_cell.angle_beta   90.00
_cell.angle_gamma   90.00
#
_symmetry.space_group_name_H-M   'P 1'
#
loop_
_entity.id
_entity.type
_entity.pdbx_description
1 polymer ?
#
loop_
_entity_poly.entity_id
_entity_poly.type
_entity_poly.pdbx_seq_one_letter_code
_entity_poly.pdbx_strand_id
1 'polypeptide(L)' 'CPPGALKIEDRATRKVAYHESECIECLACIHICPFGACTSAF' A
#
# COMPACT_ATOMS: atom_id res chain seq x y z
N CYS A 1 5.56 0.54 -1.86
CA CYS A 1 5.63 1.76 -1.01
C CYS A 1 7.09 2.07 -0.75
N PRO A 2 7.58 3.33 -0.84
CA PRO A 2 8.97 3.66 -0.54
C PRO A 2 9.51 3.07 0.79
N PRO A 3 8.77 3.14 1.93
CA PRO A 3 9.19 2.49 3.18
C PRO A 3 8.95 0.97 3.23
N GLY A 4 8.41 0.34 2.20
CA GLY A 4 8.08 -1.09 2.21
C GLY A 4 6.73 -1.45 2.85
N ALA A 5 6.05 -0.48 3.48
CA ALA A 5 4.76 -0.69 4.16
C ALA A 5 3.66 -1.37 3.32
N LEU A 6 3.66 -1.19 1.99
CA LEU A 6 2.73 -1.84 1.06
C LEU A 6 3.51 -2.62 -0.01
N LYS A 7 3.26 -3.93 -0.09
CA LYS A 7 3.96 -4.86 -1.00
C LYS A 7 3.06 -6.03 -1.43
N ILE A 8 3.37 -6.61 -2.58
CA ILE A 8 2.72 -7.86 -3.03
C ILE A 8 3.38 -9.00 -2.24
N GLU A 9 2.61 -9.65 -1.36
CA GLU A 9 3.06 -10.78 -0.54
C GLU A 9 3.14 -12.07 -1.36
N ASP A 10 2.11 -12.32 -2.18
CA ASP A 10 2.05 -13.47 -3.08
C ASP A 10 1.72 -13.01 -4.50
N ARG A 11 2.62 -13.32 -5.44
CA ARG A 11 2.49 -12.91 -6.84
C ARG A 11 1.50 -13.77 -7.63
N ALA A 12 1.25 -15.01 -7.21
CA ALA A 12 0.32 -15.92 -7.87
C ALA A 12 -1.13 -15.50 -7.59
N THR A 13 -1.45 -15.23 -6.32
CA THR A 13 -2.79 -14.76 -5.90
C THR A 13 -2.95 -13.25 -5.97
N ARG A 14 -1.86 -12.50 -6.16
CA ARG A 14 -1.81 -11.03 -6.06
C ARG A 14 -2.21 -10.52 -4.68
N LYS A 15 -2.04 -11.33 -3.63
CA LYS A 15 -2.27 -10.89 -2.25
C LYS A 15 -1.30 -9.76 -1.90
N VAL A 16 -1.83 -8.70 -1.31
CA VAL A 16 -1.07 -7.52 -0.85
C VAL A 16 -0.99 -7.56 0.67
N ALA A 17 0.20 -7.27 1.21
CA ALA A 17 0.41 -7.05 2.63
C ALA A 17 0.60 -5.55 2.90
N TYR A 18 0.01 -5.08 4.00
CA TYR A 18 0.16 -3.72 4.51
C TYR A 18 0.63 -3.75 5.96
N HIS A 19 1.71 -3.02 6.26
CA HIS A 19 2.28 -2.86 7.60
C HIS A 19 2.16 -1.40 8.02
N GLU A 20 1.13 -1.10 8.81
CA GLU A 20 0.82 0.27 9.25
C GLU A 20 1.99 0.93 10.02
N SER A 21 2.71 0.16 10.83
CA SER A 21 3.88 0.64 11.59
C SER A 21 5.04 1.13 10.71
N GLU A 22 5.07 0.75 9.42
CA GLU A 22 6.07 1.20 8.45
C GLU A 22 5.54 2.36 7.57
N CYS A 23 4.25 2.71 7.68
CA CYS A 23 3.65 3.76 6.87
C CYS A 23 4.11 5.14 7.36
N ILE A 24 4.57 5.97 6.43
CA ILE A 24 5.00 7.36 6.70
C ILE A 24 4.02 8.41 6.17
N GLU A 25 2.80 8.00 5.81
CA GLU A 25 1.76 8.87 5.22
C GLU A 25 2.24 9.68 3.98
N CYS A 26 3.02 9.06 3.09
CA CYS A 26 3.47 9.72 1.86
C CYS A 26 2.38 9.89 0.79
N LEU A 27 1.21 9.29 0.97
CA LEU A 27 0.04 9.31 0.07
C LEU A 27 0.26 8.79 -1.36
N ALA A 28 1.46 8.30 -1.70
CA ALA A 28 1.77 7.81 -3.04
C ALA A 28 0.91 6.59 -3.45
N CYS A 29 0.61 5.68 -2.51
CA CYS A 29 -0.21 4.50 -2.78
C CYS A 29 -1.64 4.86 -3.21
N ILE A 30 -2.20 5.95 -2.67
CA ILE A 30 -3.54 6.45 -3.03
C ILE A 30 -3.56 6.90 -4.49
N HIS A 31 -2.57 7.71 -4.88
CA HIS A 31 -2.50 8.29 -6.22
C HIS A 31 -2.19 7.26 -7.31
N ILE A 32 -1.39 6.23 -6.99
CA ILE A 32 -0.95 5.24 -7.98
C ILE A 32 -1.87 4.03 -8.09
N CYS A 33 -2.77 3.80 -7.12
CA CYS A 33 -3.62 2.61 -7.12
C CYS A 33 -4.72 2.73 -8.18
N PRO A 34 -4.71 1.90 -9.24
CA PRO A 34 -5.71 1.99 -10.31
C PRO A 34 -7.12 1.57 -9.85
N PHE A 35 -7.20 0.87 -8.72
CA PHE A 35 -8.46 0.37 -8.16
C PHE A 35 -9.04 1.28 -7.06
N GLY A 36 -8.33 2.35 -6.66
CA GLY A 36 -8.76 3.21 -5.56
C GLY A 36 -8.86 2.47 -4.21
N ALA A 37 -8.07 1.42 -4.00
CA ALA A 37 -8.16 0.56 -2.80
C ALA A 37 -7.49 1.18 -1.55
N CYS A 38 -6.66 2.21 -1.73
CA CYS A 38 -5.94 2.86 -0.64
C CYS A 38 -6.62 4.19 -0.30
N THR A 39 -6.83 4.45 0.99
CA THR A 39 -7.29 5.74 1.52
C THR A 39 -6.39 6.16 2.69
N SER A 40 -6.41 7.44 3.04
CA SER A 40 -5.86 7.93 4.31
C SER A 40 -7.02 8.26 5.25
N ALA A 41 -6.78 8.18 6.55
CA ALA A 41 -7.77 8.50 7.58
C ALA A 41 -7.73 9.96 8.04
N PHE A 42 -6.79 10.75 7.51
CA PHE A 42 -6.57 12.17 7.83
C PHE A 42 -7.13 13.11 6.76
#